data_AF-A0A7Z9M3R2-F1
#
_entry.id   AF-A0A7Z9M3R2-F1
#
_cell.length_a   1.000
_cell.length_b   1.000
_cell.length_c   1.000
_cell.angle_alpha   90.00
_cell.angle_beta   90.00
_cell.angle_gamma   90.00
#
_symmetry.space_group_name_H-M   'P 1'
#
loop_
_entity.id
_entity.type
_entity.pdbx_description
1 polymer ?
#
loop_
_entity_poly.entity_id
_entity_poly.type
_entity_poly.pdbx_seq_one_letter_code
_entity_poly.pdbx_strand_id
1 'polypeptide(L)' 'RRTRRTWSPNIHKATVEIDGQMKKVKLCTRCLRTQYKTAMKD' A
#
# COMPACT_ATOMS: atom_id res chain seq x y z
N ARG A 1 28.29 -1.66 -19.64
CA ARG A 1 28.52 -1.99 -18.22
C ARG A 1 27.19 -1.97 -17.47
N ARG A 2 26.71 -3.11 -16.97
CA ARG A 2 25.48 -3.17 -16.14
C ARG A 2 25.80 -2.63 -14.74
N THR A 3 25.01 -1.69 -14.23
CA THR A 3 25.11 -1.22 -12.85
C THR A 3 24.30 -2.13 -11.92
N ARG A 4 24.68 -2.21 -10.64
CA ARG A 4 23.98 -3.05 -9.63
C ARG A 4 22.61 -2.49 -9.20
N ARG A 5 22.10 -1.44 -9.85
CA ARG A 5 20.86 -0.78 -9.43
C ARG A 5 19.67 -1.61 -9.87
N THR A 6 18.82 -1.97 -8.92
CA THR A 6 17.54 -2.62 -9.15
C THR A 6 16.44 -1.66 -8.68
N TRP A 7 15.36 -1.54 -9.45
CA TRP A 7 14.20 -0.77 -9.03
C TRP A 7 13.31 -1.64 -8.14
N SER A 8 12.91 -1.11 -7.00
CA SER A 8 11.92 -1.73 -6.12
C SER A 8 10.65 -0.89 -6.07
N PRO A 9 9.46 -1.54 -6.07
CA PRO A 9 8.21 -0.83 -5.88
C PRO A 9 8.11 -0.29 -4.45
N ASN A 10 7.47 0.87 -4.31
CA ASN A 10 7.27 1.52 -3.01
C ASN A 10 6.08 0.87 -2.25
N ILE A 11 6.36 -0.27 -1.61
CA ILE A 11 5.40 -1.13 -0.92
C ILE A 11 5.60 -1.02 0.60
N HIS A 12 4.52 -0.74 1.32
CA HIS A 12 4.49 -0.66 2.78
C HIS A 12 3.49 -1.65 3.37
N LYS A 13 3.71 -2.02 4.64
CA LYS A 13 2.72 -2.78 5.40
C LYS A 13 1.64 -1.82 5.91
N ALA A 14 0.38 -2.15 5.71
CA ALA A 14 -0.76 -1.39 6.22
C ALA A 14 -1.84 -2.34 6.72
N THR A 15 -2.61 -1.88 7.71
CA THR A 15 -3.81 -2.57 8.16
C THR A 15 -5.00 -1.98 7.41
N VAL A 16 -5.73 -2.81 6.68
CA VAL A 16 -6.94 -2.40 5.94
C VAL A 16 -8.04 -3.41 6.18
N GLU A 17 -9.28 -2.93 6.13
CA GLU A 17 -10.45 -3.78 6.15
C GLU A 17 -10.62 -4.45 4.78
N ILE A 18 -10.68 -5.78 4.79
CA ILE A 18 -10.95 -6.59 3.60
C ILE A 18 -12.03 -7.59 4.00
N ASP A 19 -13.19 -7.49 3.36
CA ASP A 19 -14.35 -8.33 3.61
C ASP A 19 -14.82 -8.30 5.09
N GLY A 20 -14.85 -7.11 5.71
CA GLY A 20 -15.27 -6.94 7.10
C GLY A 20 -14.23 -7.34 8.15
N GLN A 21 -13.02 -7.70 7.73
CA GLN A 21 -11.94 -8.10 8.64
C GLN A 21 -10.71 -7.21 8.46
N MET A 22 -10.16 -6.73 9.58
CA MET A 22 -8.91 -5.97 9.59
C MET A 22 -7.72 -6.90 9.35
N LYS A 23 -7.07 -6.76 8.18
CA LYS A 23 -5.92 -7.58 7.77
C LYS A 23 -4.69 -6.72 7.56
N LYS A 24 -3.51 -7.26 7.92
CA LYS A 24 -2.21 -6.63 7.63
C LYS A 24 -1.74 -7.08 6.26
N VAL A 25 -1.67 -6.16 5.30
CA VAL A 25 -1.28 -6.44 3.91
C VAL A 25 -0.19 -5.50 3.43
N LYS A 26 0.49 -5.90 2.35
CA LYS A 26 1.49 -5.08 1.66
C LYS A 26 0.80 -4.24 0.58
N LEU A 27 0.80 -2.92 0.75
CA LEU A 27 0.14 -1.96 -0.13
C LEU A 27 1.14 -0.98 -0.73
N CYS A 28 0.89 -0.58 -1.98
CA CYS A 28 1.66 0.48 -2.62
C CYS A 28 1.32 1.85 -2.02
N THR A 29 2.25 2.82 -2.04
CA THR A 29 1.97 4.18 -1.52
C THR A 29 0.79 4.88 -2.19
N ARG A 30 0.58 4.66 -3.50
CA ARG A 30 -0.60 5.19 -4.22
C ARG A 30 -1.90 4.60 -3.68
N CYS A 31 -1.90 3.30 -3.43
CA CYS A 31 -3.02 2.53 -2.94
C CYS A 31 -3.37 2.96 -1.51
N LEU A 32 -2.35 3.12 -0.66
CA LEU A 32 -2.48 3.61 0.71
C LEU A 32 -3.12 4.99 0.76
N ARG A 33 -2.68 5.92 -0.11
CA ARG A 33 -3.27 7.26 -0.22
C ARG A 33 -4.74 7.22 -0.63
N THR A 34 -5.10 6.35 -1.58
CA THR A 34 -6.51 6.20 -1.99
C THR A 34 -7.35 5.66 -0.83
N GLN A 35 -6.84 4.65 -0.11
CA GLN A 35 -7.52 4.09 1.07
C GLN A 35 -7.81 5.17 2.13
N TYR A 36 -6.83 5.99 2.50
CA TYR A 36 -7.06 7.09 3.44
C TYR A 36 -8.08 8.11 2.94
N LYS A 37 -8.10 8.42 1.63
CA LYS A 37 -9.10 9.33 1.07
C LYS A 37 -10.50 8.75 1.08
N THR A 38 -10.65 7.43 0.88
CA THR A 38 -11.95 6.77 0.98
C THR A 38 -12.43 6.78 2.43
N ALA A 39 -11.57 6.40 3.39
CA ALA A 39 -11.91 6.39 4.81
C ALA A 39 -12.21 7.78 5.41
N MET A 40 -11.77 8.87 4.77
CA MET A 40 -12.04 10.25 5.22
C MET A 40 -13.32 10.87 4.61
N LYS A 41 -13.99 10.17 3.68
CA LYS A 41 -15.20 10.68 3.00
C LYS A 41 -16.50 10.24 3.66
N ASP A 42 -16.41 9.33 4.62
CA ASP A 42 -17.49 8.93 5.53
C ASP A 42 -17.40 9.75 6.82
#